data_AF-A0A7Y4YDM7-F1
#
_entry.id   AF-A0A7Y4YDM7-F1
#
_cell.length_a   1.000
_cell.length_b   1.000
_cell.length_c   1.000
_cell.angle_alpha   90.00
_cell.angle_beta   90.00
_cell.angle_gamma   90.00
#
_symmetry.space_group_name_H-M   'P 1'
#
loop_
_entity.id
_entity.type
_entity.pdbx_description
1 polymer ?
#
loop_
_entity_poly.entity_id
_entity_poly.type
_entity_poly.pdbx_seq_one_letter_code
_entity_poly.pdbx_strand_id
1 'polypeptide(L)'
;MTSCREPKELEYRDFKNLSSEKLGFSSSTFKIDLVYYNPNNFGLQLKRTDLDIFIDSNYLGHTAQDYQINIPKRGEFTLPLSIEVDMKNAYKNAIPALFGKEVLVRVVGKVKLGKANVYKNFNVNYEGKQKFSF
;
A
#
# COMPACT_ATOMS: atom_id res chain seq x y z
N MET A 1 35.95 -7.40 6.94
CA MET A 1 34.77 -6.77 7.58
C MET A 1 33.68 -6.60 6.54
N THR A 2 32.91 -7.65 6.27
CA THR A 2 31.80 -7.58 5.30
C THR A 2 30.55 -7.17 6.08
N SER A 3 30.42 -5.88 6.35
CA SER A 3 29.18 -5.32 6.88
C SER A 3 28.14 -5.43 5.76
N CYS A 4 27.34 -6.50 5.78
CA CYS A 4 26.11 -6.56 5.02
C CYS A 4 25.22 -5.41 5.54
N ARG A 5 25.21 -4.29 4.81
CA ARG A 5 24.26 -3.21 5.09
C ARG A 5 22.85 -3.79 4.97
N GLU A 6 22.06 -3.58 6.01
CA GLU A 6 20.64 -3.95 5.99
C GLU A 6 19.96 -3.24 4.81
N PRO A 7 19.04 -3.93 4.11
CA PRO A 7 18.19 -3.31 3.10
C PRO A 7 17.52 -2.04 3.63
N LYS A 8 17.60 -0.96 2.87
CA LYS A 8 16.80 0.24 3.13
C LYS A 8 15.35 -0.02 2.76
N GLU A 9 14.43 0.61 3.49
CA GLU A 9 13.02 0.61 3.14
C GLU A 9 12.77 1.31 1.80
N LEU A 10 11.66 0.97 1.15
CA LEU A 10 11.22 1.64 -0.07
C LEU A 10 10.66 3.01 0.29
N GLU A 11 11.07 4.04 -0.43
CA GLU A 11 10.69 5.42 -0.14
C GLU A 11 9.37 5.73 -0.85
N TYR A 12 8.32 6.03 -0.08
CA TYR A 12 7.07 6.56 -0.64
C TYR A 12 7.34 7.91 -1.31
N ARG A 13 6.84 8.08 -2.53
CA ARG A 13 6.98 9.33 -3.30
C ARG A 13 5.66 10.05 -3.44
N ASP A 14 4.65 9.35 -3.94
CA ASP A 14 3.37 9.95 -4.29
C ASP A 14 2.28 8.89 -4.49
N PHE A 15 1.05 9.33 -4.72
CA PHE A 15 -0.02 8.50 -5.26
C PHE A 15 -0.66 9.19 -6.47
N LYS A 16 -1.18 8.39 -7.40
CA LYS A 16 -1.88 8.90 -8.58
C LYS A 16 -3.01 7.97 -9.01
N ASN A 17 -3.77 8.40 -10.00
CA ASN A 17 -4.84 7.61 -10.63
C ASN A 17 -5.87 7.05 -9.64
N LEU A 18 -6.14 7.77 -8.55
CA LEU A 18 -7.22 7.41 -7.63
C LEU A 18 -8.55 7.42 -8.39
N SER A 19 -9.20 6.27 -8.45
CA SER A 19 -10.46 6.09 -9.18
C SER A 19 -11.34 5.06 -8.48
N SER A 20 -12.65 5.18 -8.67
CA SER A 20 -13.62 4.17 -8.25
C SER A 20 -14.00 3.29 -9.45
N GLU A 21 -13.86 1.97 -9.32
CA GLU A 21 -14.25 1.03 -10.37
C GLU A 21 -15.68 0.52 -10.18
N LYS A 22 -16.03 0.15 -8.95
CA LYS A 22 -17.37 -0.32 -8.58
C LYS A 22 -17.83 0.47 -7.38
N LEU A 23 -18.90 1.22 -7.55
CA LEU A 23 -19.56 1.91 -6.45
C LEU A 23 -20.82 1.12 -6.07
N GLY A 24 -20.85 0.62 -4.85
CA GLY A 24 -21.96 -0.14 -4.31
C GLY A 24 -22.34 0.34 -2.93
N PHE A 25 -23.60 0.14 -2.53
CA PHE A 25 -24.09 0.57 -1.21
C PHE A 25 -23.45 -0.22 -0.06
N SER A 26 -23.05 -1.47 -0.30
CA SER A 26 -22.37 -2.34 0.67
C SER A 26 -20.85 -2.27 0.55
N SER A 27 -20.33 -2.32 -0.67
CA SER A 27 -18.91 -2.40 -0.96
C SER A 27 -18.58 -1.55 -2.18
N SER A 28 -17.44 -0.86 -2.12
CA SER A 28 -16.89 -0.13 -3.26
C SER A 28 -15.44 -0.53 -3.49
N THR A 29 -15.04 -0.59 -4.77
CA THR A 29 -13.66 -0.90 -5.17
C THR A 29 -12.98 0.37 -5.65
N PHE A 30 -11.87 0.72 -5.02
CA PHE A 30 -11.03 1.86 -5.40
C PHE A 30 -9.70 1.38 -5.96
N LYS A 31 -9.26 1.99 -7.05
CA LYS A 31 -7.94 1.79 -7.63
C LYS A 31 -7.06 3.00 -7.34
N ILE A 32 -5.81 2.75 -6.97
CA ILE A 32 -4.82 3.77 -6.71
C ILE A 32 -3.44 3.27 -7.13
N ASP A 33 -2.67 4.15 -7.74
CA ASP A 33 -1.28 3.88 -8.10
C ASP A 33 -0.37 4.53 -7.05
N LEU A 34 0.34 3.72 -6.26
CA LEU A 34 1.35 4.23 -5.34
C LEU A 34 2.71 4.30 -6.03
N VAL A 35 3.39 5.43 -5.92
CA VAL A 35 4.73 5.65 -6.47
C VAL A 35 5.75 5.51 -5.35
N TYR A 36 6.72 4.64 -5.57
CA TYR A 36 7.82 4.38 -4.64
C TYR A 36 9.16 4.46 -5.33
N TYR A 37 10.20 4.80 -4.57
CA TYR A 37 11.58 4.71 -4.99
C TYR A 37 12.31 3.63 -4.20
N ASN A 38 13.08 2.78 -4.88
CA ASN A 38 13.96 1.82 -4.25
C ASN A 38 15.38 2.40 -4.11
N PRO A 39 15.81 2.85 -2.91
CA PRO A 39 17.16 3.40 -2.72
C PRO A 39 18.25 2.32 -2.70
N ASN A 40 17.89 1.03 -2.69
CA ASN A 40 18.84 -0.06 -2.65
C ASN A 40 19.57 -0.23 -4.00
N ASN A 41 20.79 -0.74 -3.95
CA ASN A 41 21.59 -1.04 -5.15
C ASN A 41 21.22 -2.38 -5.83
N PHE A 42 20.14 -3.01 -5.38
CA PHE A 42 19.58 -4.24 -5.95
C PHE A 42 18.09 -4.06 -6.25
N GLY A 43 17.62 -4.73 -7.32
CA GLY A 43 16.22 -4.81 -7.65
C GLY A 43 15.54 -6.00 -6.97
N LEU A 44 14.22 -5.96 -6.93
CA LEU A 44 13.34 -6.98 -6.38
C LEU A 44 12.20 -7.25 -7.36
N GLN A 45 11.43 -8.29 -7.08
CA GLN A 45 10.18 -8.59 -7.76
C GLN A 45 9.08 -8.75 -6.74
N LEU A 46 8.01 -7.98 -6.87
CA LEU A 46 6.80 -8.10 -6.09
C LEU A 46 5.85 -9.08 -6.77
N LYS A 47 5.47 -10.11 -6.01
CA LYS A 47 4.59 -11.20 -6.46
C LYS A 47 3.20 -11.17 -5.87
N ARG A 48 3.05 -10.64 -4.67
CA ARG A 48 1.75 -10.57 -4.00
C ARG A 48 1.73 -9.50 -2.94
N THR A 49 0.60 -8.82 -2.80
CA THR A 49 0.25 -8.06 -1.60
C THR A 49 -1.01 -8.68 -0.99
N ASP A 50 -1.11 -8.60 0.32
CA ASP A 50 -2.23 -9.06 1.12
C ASP A 50 -2.29 -8.16 2.35
N LEU A 51 -3.08 -7.08 2.28
CA LEU A 51 -2.99 -5.93 3.18
C LEU A 51 -4.37 -5.48 3.65
N ASP A 52 -4.46 -5.17 4.94
CA ASP A 52 -5.58 -4.51 5.59
C ASP A 52 -5.24 -3.04 5.85
N ILE A 53 -6.19 -2.16 5.56
CA ILE A 53 -6.04 -0.71 5.65
C ILE A 53 -6.99 -0.17 6.71
N PHE A 54 -6.47 0.72 7.54
CA PHE A 54 -7.18 1.36 8.63
C PHE A 54 -7.00 2.88 8.59
N ILE A 55 -8.04 3.61 8.97
CA ILE A 55 -8.04 5.07 9.15
C ILE A 55 -8.51 5.36 10.57
N ASP A 56 -7.70 6.08 11.37
CA ASP A 56 -7.97 6.39 12.78
C ASP A 56 -8.41 5.16 13.58
N SER A 57 -7.67 4.05 13.40
CA SER A 57 -7.94 2.73 13.99
C SER A 57 -9.19 2.01 13.48
N ASN A 58 -9.99 2.62 12.62
CA ASN A 58 -11.16 1.99 12.01
C ASN A 58 -10.75 1.23 10.76
N TYR A 59 -11.26 0.00 10.62
CA TYR A 59 -11.04 -0.79 9.41
C TYR A 59 -11.71 -0.12 8.21
N LEU A 60 -10.93 0.11 7.16
CA LEU A 60 -11.39 0.69 5.90
C LEU A 60 -11.68 -0.42 4.89
N GLY A 61 -10.72 -1.31 4.68
CA GLY A 61 -10.79 -2.28 3.61
C GLY A 61 -9.56 -3.17 3.50
N HIS A 62 -9.61 -4.05 2.50
CA HIS A 62 -8.61 -5.06 2.25
C HIS A 62 -8.19 -5.07 0.78
N THR A 63 -6.94 -5.46 0.53
CA THR A 63 -6.42 -5.73 -0.81
C THR A 63 -5.56 -6.98 -0.83
N ALA A 64 -5.90 -7.92 -1.69
CA ALA A 64 -5.10 -9.11 -1.96
C ALA A 64 -4.94 -9.27 -3.48
N GLN A 65 -3.71 -9.10 -3.97
CA GLN A 65 -3.43 -9.08 -5.40
C GLN A 65 -2.12 -9.79 -5.71
N ASP A 66 -2.13 -10.61 -6.76
CA ASP A 66 -0.93 -11.21 -7.31
C ASP A 66 -0.37 -10.33 -8.44
N TYR A 67 0.95 -10.18 -8.46
CA TYR A 67 1.68 -9.28 -9.35
C TYR A 67 2.88 -9.96 -9.99
N GLN A 68 3.44 -9.29 -11.00
CA GLN A 68 4.80 -9.52 -11.48
C GLN A 68 5.53 -8.19 -11.65
N ILE A 69 5.47 -7.34 -10.62
CA ILE A 69 6.06 -6.01 -10.68
C ILE A 69 7.56 -6.11 -10.42
N ASN A 70 8.35 -5.63 -11.38
CA ASN A 70 9.79 -5.49 -11.21
C ASN A 70 10.08 -4.16 -10.49
N ILE A 71 10.74 -4.26 -9.34
CA ILE A 71 11.23 -3.12 -8.56
C ILE A 71 12.70 -2.90 -8.97
N PRO A 72 13.02 -1.83 -9.73
CA PRO A 72 14.37 -1.59 -10.19
C PRO A 72 15.30 -1.21 -9.02
N LYS A 73 16.61 -1.40 -9.19
CA LYS A 73 17.61 -0.82 -8.27
C LYS A 73 17.68 0.69 -8.48
N ARG A 74 17.80 1.48 -7.41
CA ARG A 74 17.95 2.95 -7.49
C ARG A 74 16.95 3.62 -8.44
N GLY A 75 15.70 3.17 -8.42
CA GLY A 75 14.71 3.57 -9.40
C GLY A 75 13.31 3.60 -8.83
N GLU A 76 12.44 4.34 -9.51
CA GLU A 76 11.03 4.41 -9.20
C GLU A 76 10.25 3.24 -9.77
N PHE A 77 9.17 2.87 -9.10
CA PHE A 77 8.20 1.92 -9.58
C PHE A 77 6.80 2.30 -9.09
N THR A 78 5.80 1.83 -9.81
CA THR A 78 4.39 2.01 -9.46
C THR A 78 3.81 0.71 -8.93
N LEU A 79 3.10 0.79 -7.82
CA LEU A 79 2.31 -0.29 -7.23
C LEU A 79 0.82 0.02 -7.41
N PRO A 80 0.14 -0.61 -8.39
CA PRO A 80 -1.30 -0.48 -8.57
C PRO A 80 -2.04 -1.30 -7.53
N LEU A 81 -2.75 -0.65 -6.62
CA LEU A 81 -3.60 -1.28 -5.62
C LEU A 81 -5.08 -1.17 -6.02
N SER A 82 -5.83 -2.22 -5.74
CA SER A 82 -7.27 -2.31 -5.82
C SER A 82 -7.77 -2.68 -4.42
N ILE A 83 -8.45 -1.73 -3.78
CA ILE A 83 -8.89 -1.83 -2.40
C ILE A 83 -10.39 -2.04 -2.40
N GLU A 84 -10.84 -3.13 -1.77
CA GLU A 84 -12.24 -3.35 -1.48
C GLU A 84 -12.57 -2.72 -0.14
N VAL A 85 -13.43 -1.71 -0.17
CA VAL A 85 -13.82 -0.92 0.99
C VAL A 85 -15.24 -1.27 1.38
N ASP A 86 -15.44 -1.58 2.66
CA ASP A 86 -16.78 -1.79 3.24
C ASP A 86 -17.43 -0.41 3.45
N MET A 87 -18.41 -0.07 2.62
CA MET A 87 -19.06 1.25 2.64
C MET A 87 -19.89 1.49 3.89
N LYS A 88 -20.44 0.43 4.53
CA LYS A 88 -21.23 0.59 5.75
C LYS A 88 -20.34 1.02 6.91
N ASN A 89 -19.16 0.41 7.01
CA ASN A 89 -18.18 0.76 8.05
C ASN A 89 -17.42 2.05 7.71
N ALA A 90 -17.03 2.23 6.45
CA ALA A 90 -16.31 3.42 6.00
C ALA A 90 -17.15 4.69 6.16
N TYR A 91 -18.43 4.68 5.78
CA TYR A 91 -19.30 5.86 5.92
C TYR A 91 -19.50 6.29 7.38
N LYS A 92 -19.63 5.31 8.29
CA LYS A 92 -19.84 5.59 9.72
C LYS A 92 -18.58 6.08 10.42
N ASN A 93 -17.41 5.53 10.05
CA ASN A 93 -16.20 5.66 10.88
C ASN A 93 -15.01 6.31 10.16
N ALA A 94 -14.80 6.05 8.87
CA ALA A 94 -13.57 6.43 8.15
C ALA A 94 -13.72 7.68 7.27
N ILE A 95 -14.84 7.83 6.56
CA ILE A 95 -15.11 8.98 5.67
C ILE A 95 -15.21 10.30 6.46
N PRO A 96 -15.91 10.38 7.61
CA PRO A 96 -15.93 11.59 8.42
C PRO A 96 -14.55 12.02 8.92
N ALA A 97 -13.64 11.07 9.16
CA ALA A 97 -12.28 11.34 9.59
C ALA A 97 -11.45 12.03 8.49
N LEU A 98 -11.69 11.68 7.22
CA LEU A 98 -10.99 12.22 6.06
C LEU A 98 -11.32 13.68 5.75
N PHE A 99 -12.43 14.23 6.25
CA PHE A 99 -12.83 15.61 5.97
C PHE A 99 -12.03 16.64 6.78
N GLY A 100 -10.93 17.12 6.19
CA GLY A 100 -10.21 18.32 6.64
C GLY A 100 -9.27 18.14 7.82
N LYS A 101 -9.03 16.90 8.26
CA LYS A 101 -8.13 16.58 9.37
C LYS A 101 -6.98 15.70 8.91
N GLU A 102 -5.88 15.82 9.63
CA GLU A 102 -4.80 14.83 9.60
C GLU A 102 -5.34 13.55 10.26
N VAL A 103 -5.29 12.42 9.54
CA VAL A 103 -5.76 11.11 10.01
C VAL A 103 -4.59 10.14 10.13
N LEU A 104 -4.69 9.19 11.04
CA LEU A 104 -3.74 8.09 11.16
C LEU A 104 -4.09 6.99 10.16
N VAL A 105 -3.23 6.78 9.17
CA VAL A 105 -3.32 5.65 8.24
C VAL A 105 -2.45 4.52 8.78
N ARG A 106 -3.05 3.34 8.96
CA ARG A 106 -2.33 2.12 9.34
C ARG A 106 -2.55 1.05 8.30
N VAL A 107 -1.47 0.41 7.86
CA VAL A 107 -1.47 -0.67 6.87
C VAL A 107 -0.75 -1.86 7.46
N VAL A 108 -1.44 -3.00 7.55
CA VAL A 108 -0.86 -4.24 8.06
C VAL A 108 -1.09 -5.38 7.10
N GLY A 109 -0.20 -6.36 7.09
CA GLY A 109 -0.40 -7.56 6.28
C GLY A 109 0.91 -8.17 5.82
N LYS A 110 0.91 -8.75 4.63
CA LYS A 110 2.05 -9.47 4.06
C LYS A 110 2.28 -9.10 2.61
N VAL A 111 3.54 -9.05 2.22
CA VAL A 111 3.97 -8.92 0.83
C VAL A 111 4.94 -10.02 0.47
N LYS A 112 4.83 -10.55 -0.75
CA LYS A 112 5.75 -11.56 -1.29
C LYS A 112 6.73 -10.89 -2.23
N LEU A 113 7.97 -10.76 -1.78
CA LEU A 113 9.07 -10.14 -2.52
C LEU A 113 10.15 -11.19 -2.81
N GLY A 114 10.88 -11.02 -3.91
CA GLY A 114 11.97 -11.92 -4.24
C GLY A 114 12.96 -11.38 -5.25
N LYS A 115 14.01 -12.14 -5.51
CA LYS A 115 15.04 -11.86 -6.52
C LYS A 115 15.52 -13.18 -7.11
N ALA A 116 15.73 -13.23 -8.42
CA ALA A 116 16.25 -14.42 -9.12
C ALA A 116 15.50 -15.71 -8.75
N ASN A 117 14.16 -15.69 -8.83
CA ASN A 117 13.25 -16.81 -8.50
C ASN A 117 13.23 -17.29 -7.04
N VAL A 118 13.93 -16.62 -6.12
CA VAL A 118 13.82 -16.87 -4.68
C VAL A 118 12.89 -15.81 -4.06
N TYR A 119 11.79 -16.25 -3.43
CA TYR A 119 10.77 -15.37 -2.86
C TYR A 119 10.59 -15.62 -1.36
N LYS A 120 10.32 -14.54 -0.61
CA LYS A 120 9.98 -14.58 0.81
C LYS A 120 8.78 -13.69 1.10
N ASN A 121 8.02 -14.07 2.12
CA ASN A 121 6.96 -13.23 2.67
C ASN A 121 7.55 -12.28 3.72
N PHE A 122 7.17 -11.03 3.65
CA PHE A 122 7.53 -9.99 4.61
C PHE A 122 6.26 -9.44 5.23
N ASN A 123 6.27 -9.25 6.55
CA ASN A 123 5.17 -8.59 7.23
C ASN A 123 5.27 -7.08 6.98
N VAL A 124 4.14 -6.47 6.66
CA VAL A 124 3.97 -5.02 6.60
C VAL A 124 3.29 -4.59 7.89
N ASN A 125 3.86 -3.59 8.55
CA ASN A 125 3.24 -2.88 9.66
C ASN A 125 3.66 -1.42 9.57
N TYR A 126 2.88 -0.67 8.79
CA TYR A 126 3.07 0.75 8.58
C TYR A 126 2.01 1.53 9.34
N GLU A 127 2.41 2.65 9.95
CA GLU A 127 1.52 3.60 10.57
C GLU A 127 2.07 5.01 10.33
N GLY A 128 1.21 5.92 9.87
CA GLY A 128 1.62 7.28 9.55
C GLY A 128 0.44 8.23 9.48
N LYS A 129 0.68 9.48 9.86
CA LYS A 129 -0.32 10.54 9.75
C LYS A 129 -0.36 11.10 8.34
N GLN A 130 -1.56 11.23 7.78
CA GLN A 130 -1.78 11.68 6.41
C GLN A 130 -2.87 12.75 6.38
N LYS A 131 -2.64 13.81 5.60
CA LYS A 131 -3.62 14.85 5.33
C LYS A 131 -4.12 14.70 3.90
N PHE A 132 -5.41 14.41 3.75
CA PHE A 132 -6.06 14.37 2.45
C PHE A 132 -6.62 15.75 2.13
N SER A 133 -6.18 16.33 1.01
CA SER A 133 -6.74 17.56 0.45
C SER A 133 -7.49 17.16 -0.82
N PHE A 134 -8.81 17.28 -0.80
CA PHE A 134 -9.69 17.05 -1.95
C PHE A 134 -9.99 18.35 -2.67
#